data_AF-A0A7Y2DSR9-F1
#
_entry.id   AF-A0A7Y2DSR9-F1
#
_cell.length_a   1.000
_cell.length_b   1.000
_cell.length_c   1.000
_cell.angle_alpha   90.00
_cell.angle_beta   90.00
_cell.angle_gamma   90.00
#
_symmetry.space_group_name_H-M   'P 1'
#
loop_
_entity.id
_entity.type
_entity.pdbx_description
1 polymer ?
#
loop_
_entity_poly.entity_id
_entity_poly.type
_entity_poly.pdbx_seq_one_letter_code
_entity_poly.pdbx_strand_id
1 'polypeptide(L)'
;MDCSEARSWISARIDGEPVDDPAAVEAHQRGCPACAEFEAQSHYLKRTMAFRPVRHEPLDLAPLVLARAGAPNLGAGEWKRVLLGATGITLLLLAIPGVLFGSSIFGTELGASDHSGRHVGAFAAALAFGFAFAGWRPERAIGLVPFTTALGGLIILTGAIDTIRGSATGLAEASHFLELFGVGLVWEISGGRARLGSWVARLAPG
;
A
#
# COMPACT_ATOMS: atom_id res chain seq x y z
N MET A 1 -58.61 -27.73 14.50
CA MET A 1 -57.19 -27.55 14.87
C MET A 1 -57.06 -26.62 16.05
N ASP A 2 -56.07 -26.89 16.89
CA ASP A 2 -55.65 -25.99 17.95
C ASP A 2 -54.58 -25.00 17.45
N CYS A 3 -54.21 -24.05 18.31
CA CYS A 3 -53.21 -23.03 17.95
C CYS A 3 -51.80 -23.62 17.76
N SER A 4 -51.44 -24.72 18.43
CA SER A 4 -50.12 -25.34 18.29
C SER A 4 -49.96 -25.98 16.91
N GLU A 5 -50.97 -26.73 16.48
CA GLU A 5 -51.06 -27.35 15.17
C GLU A 5 -51.09 -26.28 14.07
N ALA A 6 -51.92 -25.24 14.24
CA ALA A 6 -51.99 -24.13 13.30
C ALA A 6 -50.63 -23.41 13.16
N ARG A 7 -49.91 -23.15 14.27
CA ARG A 7 -48.59 -22.52 14.24
C ARG A 7 -47.53 -23.40 13.56
N SER A 8 -47.57 -24.70 13.78
CA SER A 8 -46.68 -25.66 13.10
C SER A 8 -46.87 -25.57 11.59
N TRP A 9 -48.11 -25.60 11.11
CA TRP A 9 -48.41 -25.48 9.69
C TRP A 9 -48.10 -24.10 9.09
N ILE A 10 -48.31 -23.03 9.85
CA ILE A 10 -47.89 -21.68 9.45
C ILE A 10 -46.37 -21.61 9.30
N SER A 11 -45.61 -22.23 10.22
CA SER A 11 -44.14 -22.29 10.12
C SER A 11 -43.70 -23.07 8.87
N ALA A 12 -44.26 -24.26 8.66
CA ALA A 12 -44.00 -25.08 7.47
C ALA A 12 -44.27 -24.28 6.17
N ARG A 13 -45.40 -23.58 6.10
CA ARG A 13 -45.75 -22.71 4.97
C ARG A 13 -44.73 -21.60 4.76
N ILE A 14 -44.26 -20.95 5.82
CA ILE A 14 -43.25 -19.89 5.75
C ILE A 14 -41.95 -20.43 5.17
N ASP A 15 -41.56 -21.66 5.49
CA ASP A 15 -40.33 -22.31 5.03
C ASP A 15 -40.46 -23.02 3.67
N GLY A 16 -41.66 -23.01 3.08
CA GLY A 16 -41.93 -23.61 1.77
C GLY A 16 -42.10 -25.12 1.83
N GLU A 17 -42.32 -25.67 3.03
CA GLU A 17 -42.62 -27.08 3.25
C GLU A 17 -44.10 -27.38 2.93
N PRO A 18 -44.43 -28.64 2.56
CA PRO A 18 -45.82 -29.03 2.29
C PRO A 18 -46.70 -28.90 3.53
N VAL A 19 -47.95 -28.47 3.31
CA VAL A 19 -48.99 -28.34 4.34
C VAL A 19 -50.12 -29.29 4.02
N ASP A 20 -50.51 -30.14 4.98
CA ASP A 20 -51.49 -31.21 4.77
C ASP A 20 -52.93 -30.69 4.54
N ASP A 21 -53.38 -29.70 5.32
CA ASP A 21 -54.70 -29.07 5.16
C ASP A 21 -54.61 -27.53 5.20
N PRO A 22 -54.27 -26.89 4.06
CA PRO A 22 -54.15 -25.45 3.97
C PRO A 22 -55.45 -24.70 4.28
N ALA A 23 -56.61 -25.29 3.97
CA ALA A 23 -57.91 -24.66 4.13
C ALA A 23 -58.31 -24.57 5.61
N ALA A 24 -58.03 -25.61 6.40
CA ALA A 24 -58.27 -25.57 7.83
C ALA A 24 -57.35 -24.58 8.55
N VAL A 25 -56.09 -24.42 8.09
CA VAL A 25 -55.13 -23.43 8.62
C VAL A 25 -55.63 -22.01 8.33
N GLU A 26 -56.07 -21.74 7.11
CA GLU A 26 -56.63 -20.43 6.73
C GLU A 26 -57.92 -20.11 7.49
N ALA A 27 -58.80 -21.08 7.68
CA ALA A 27 -60.02 -20.90 8.46
C ALA A 27 -59.71 -20.56 9.93
N HIS A 28 -58.75 -21.25 10.55
CA HIS A 28 -58.32 -20.96 11.92
C HIS A 28 -57.65 -19.59 12.02
N GLN A 29 -56.81 -19.22 11.05
CA GLN A 29 -56.12 -17.94 11.03
C GLN A 29 -57.08 -16.75 10.94
N ARG A 30 -58.16 -16.87 10.15
CA ARG A 30 -59.22 -15.85 10.07
C ARG A 30 -60.00 -15.70 11.38
N GLY A 31 -60.08 -16.76 12.19
CA GLY A 31 -60.81 -16.78 13.46
C GLY A 31 -59.96 -16.51 14.72
N CYS A 32 -58.64 -16.55 14.62
CA CYS A 32 -57.73 -16.51 15.77
C CYS A 32 -56.68 -15.38 15.63
N PRO A 33 -56.85 -14.24 16.33
CA PRO A 33 -55.90 -13.12 16.29
C PRO A 33 -54.48 -13.50 16.68
N ALA A 34 -54.32 -14.45 17.62
CA ALA A 34 -53.01 -14.90 18.09
C ALA A 34 -52.22 -15.67 17.01
N CYS A 35 -52.90 -16.34 16.08
CA CYS A 35 -52.26 -17.05 14.97
C CYS A 35 -51.99 -16.10 13.79
N ALA A 36 -52.83 -15.09 13.59
CA ALA A 36 -52.55 -14.00 12.65
C ALA A 36 -51.30 -13.19 13.06
N GLU A 37 -51.19 -12.83 14.34
CA GLU A 37 -50.03 -12.13 14.88
C GLU A 37 -48.76 -12.99 14.80
N PHE A 38 -48.86 -14.29 15.10
CA PHE A 38 -47.73 -15.23 14.97
C PHE A 38 -47.16 -15.28 13.55
N GLU A 39 -48.01 -15.29 12.52
CA GLU A 39 -47.54 -15.25 11.13
C GLU A 39 -46.83 -13.93 10.82
N ALA A 40 -47.39 -12.80 11.22
CA ALA A 40 -46.80 -11.48 11.00
C ALA A 40 -45.42 -11.34 11.65
N GLN A 41 -45.28 -11.81 12.90
CA GLN A 41 -44.02 -11.81 13.64
C GLN A 41 -42.98 -12.75 13.01
N SER A 42 -43.41 -13.95 12.58
CA SER A 42 -42.55 -14.92 11.92
C SER A 42 -41.99 -14.37 10.59
N HIS A 43 -42.83 -13.69 9.79
CA HIS A 43 -42.36 -13.02 8.58
C HIS A 43 -41.43 -11.84 8.85
N TYR A 44 -41.69 -11.06 9.91
CA TYR A 44 -40.79 -9.98 10.33
C TYR A 44 -39.41 -10.53 10.70
N LEU A 45 -39.36 -11.58 11.52
CA LEU A 45 -38.13 -12.24 11.94
C LEU A 45 -37.37 -12.84 10.75
N LYS A 46 -38.08 -13.50 9.83
CA LYS A 46 -37.48 -14.06 8.61
C LYS A 46 -36.83 -12.97 7.75
N ARG A 47 -37.43 -11.78 7.66
CA ARG A 47 -36.84 -10.64 6.94
C ARG A 47 -35.64 -10.04 7.65
N THR A 48 -35.65 -9.93 8.98
CA THR A 48 -34.50 -9.39 9.73
C THR A 48 -33.32 -10.36 9.76
N MET A 49 -33.60 -11.68 9.70
CA MET A 49 -32.59 -12.74 9.61
C MET A 49 -32.20 -13.12 8.18
N ALA A 50 -32.84 -12.53 7.17
CA ALA A 50 -32.46 -12.71 5.77
C ALA A 50 -31.14 -11.98 5.48
N PHE A 51 -30.05 -12.52 6.00
CA PHE A 51 -28.72 -12.14 5.56
C PHE A 51 -28.60 -12.52 4.09
N ARG A 52 -28.26 -11.52 3.27
CA ARG A 52 -27.98 -11.73 1.85
C ARG A 52 -27.00 -12.91 1.74
N PRO A 53 -27.37 -14.02 1.08
CA PRO A 53 -26.46 -15.15 0.96
C PRO A 53 -25.16 -14.64 0.37
N VAL A 54 -24.05 -14.91 1.07
CA VAL A 54 -22.71 -14.76 0.49
C VAL A 54 -22.76 -15.54 -0.81
N ARG A 55 -22.52 -14.87 -1.94
CA ARG A 55 -22.47 -15.55 -3.25
C ARG A 55 -21.53 -16.75 -3.10
N HIS A 56 -22.05 -17.95 -3.33
CA HIS A 56 -21.28 -19.19 -3.24
C HIS A 56 -20.18 -19.27 -4.33
N GLU A 57 -20.32 -18.50 -5.40
CA GLU A 57 -19.23 -18.25 -6.34
C GLU A 57 -18.33 -17.15 -5.75
N PRO A 58 -17.08 -17.43 -5.34
CA PRO A 58 -16.11 -16.36 -5.16
C PRO A 58 -16.04 -15.63 -6.49
N LEU A 59 -16.44 -14.36 -6.51
CA LEU A 59 -16.34 -13.54 -7.70
C LEU A 59 -14.84 -13.41 -8.01
N ASP A 60 -14.36 -14.22 -8.97
CA ASP A 60 -12.97 -14.18 -9.40
C ASP A 60 -12.77 -12.87 -10.17
N LEU A 61 -12.35 -11.86 -9.43
CA LEU A 61 -12.01 -10.55 -9.97
C LEU A 61 -10.60 -10.55 -10.56
N ALA A 62 -9.80 -11.61 -10.41
CA ALA A 62 -8.43 -11.63 -10.91
C ALA A 62 -8.35 -11.39 -12.42
N PRO A 63 -9.19 -12.00 -13.29
CA PRO A 63 -9.19 -11.73 -14.73
C PRO A 63 -9.56 -10.28 -15.03
N LEU A 64 -10.53 -9.72 -14.29
CA LEU A 64 -11.05 -8.37 -14.51
C LEU A 64 -10.04 -7.31 -14.04
N VAL A 65 -9.35 -7.56 -12.93
CA VAL A 65 -8.24 -6.75 -12.42
C VAL A 65 -7.04 -6.83 -13.35
N LEU A 66 -6.65 -8.02 -13.82
CA LEU A 66 -5.53 -8.21 -14.75
C LEU A 66 -5.81 -7.55 -16.11
N ALA A 67 -7.05 -7.66 -16.63
CA ALA A 67 -7.46 -6.99 -17.85
C ALA A 67 -7.44 -5.45 -17.72
N ARG A 68 -7.83 -4.93 -16.55
CA ARG A 68 -7.81 -3.48 -16.27
C ARG A 68 -6.41 -2.94 -15.98
N ALA A 69 -5.59 -3.72 -15.27
CA ALA A 69 -4.21 -3.36 -14.92
C ALA A 69 -3.27 -3.43 -16.14
N GLY A 70 -3.65 -4.19 -17.18
CA GLY A 70 -2.79 -4.49 -18.32
C GLY A 70 -1.77 -5.57 -17.98
N ALA A 71 -1.26 -6.26 -19.00
CA ALA A 71 -0.19 -7.25 -18.80
C ALA A 71 1.01 -6.56 -18.11
N PRO A 72 1.52 -7.07 -16.98
CA PRO A 72 2.69 -6.50 -16.35
C PRO A 72 3.83 -6.54 -17.35
N ASN A 73 4.33 -5.37 -17.72
CA ASN A 73 5.43 -5.25 -18.67
C ASN A 73 6.73 -5.56 -17.94
N LEU A 74 7.00 -6.86 -17.75
CA LEU A 74 8.05 -7.39 -16.88
C LEU A 74 9.44 -6.82 -17.22
N GLY A 75 9.69 -6.46 -18.49
CA GLY A 75 10.96 -5.87 -18.94
C GLY A 75 11.07 -4.34 -18.84
N ALA A 76 9.96 -3.59 -18.83
CA ALA A 76 10.00 -2.12 -18.85
C ALA A 76 10.57 -1.49 -17.55
N GLY A 77 10.59 -2.26 -16.45
CA GLY A 77 11.13 -1.85 -15.15
C GLY A 77 12.48 -2.46 -14.79
N GLU A 78 13.00 -3.44 -15.54
CA GLU A 78 14.25 -4.14 -15.18
C GLU A 78 15.48 -3.24 -15.22
N TRP A 79 15.60 -2.38 -16.24
CA TRP A 79 16.75 -1.47 -16.34
C TRP A 79 16.81 -0.49 -15.16
N LYS A 80 15.66 -0.04 -14.63
CA LYS A 80 15.61 0.85 -13.46
C LYS A 80 16.12 0.13 -12.22
N ARG A 81 15.82 -1.16 -12.07
CA ARG A 81 16.30 -2.00 -10.95
C ARG A 81 17.80 -2.21 -11.02
N VAL A 82 18.31 -2.56 -12.20
CA VAL A 82 19.75 -2.71 -12.45
C VAL A 82 20.47 -1.40 -12.16
N LEU A 83 19.92 -0.29 -12.65
CA LEU A 83 20.51 1.03 -12.46
C LEU A 83 20.48 1.45 -10.99
N LEU A 84 19.39 1.22 -10.26
CA LEU A 84 19.32 1.48 -8.82
C LEU A 84 20.34 0.62 -8.04
N GLY A 85 20.47 -0.65 -8.43
CA GLY A 85 21.48 -1.55 -7.89
C GLY A 85 22.90 -1.02 -8.11
N ALA A 86 23.22 -0.63 -9.35
CA ALA A 86 24.52 -0.08 -9.72
C ALA A 86 24.83 1.24 -9.00
N THR A 87 23.84 2.14 -8.90
CA THR A 87 23.92 3.38 -8.11
C THR A 87 24.22 3.08 -6.65
N GLY A 88 23.51 2.12 -6.04
CA GLY A 88 23.75 1.69 -4.66
C GLY A 88 25.15 1.10 -4.46
N ILE A 89 25.61 0.22 -5.36
CA ILE A 89 26.97 -0.34 -5.28
C ILE A 89 28.03 0.76 -5.41
N THR A 90 27.85 1.68 -6.35
CA THR A 90 28.81 2.78 -6.57
C THR A 90 28.86 3.72 -5.36
N LEU A 91 27.70 4.11 -4.81
CA LEU A 91 27.62 4.88 -3.56
C LEU A 91 28.30 4.15 -2.40
N LEU A 92 28.12 2.83 -2.31
CA LEU A 92 28.71 2.04 -1.23
C LEU A 92 30.24 2.07 -1.34
N LEU A 93 30.79 1.89 -2.53
CA LEU A 93 32.24 1.99 -2.77
C LEU A 93 32.79 3.37 -2.43
N LEU A 94 32.05 4.44 -2.75
CA LEU A 94 32.40 5.82 -2.40
C LEU A 94 32.32 6.10 -0.90
N ALA A 95 31.43 5.41 -0.16
CA ALA A 95 31.26 5.60 1.27
C ALA A 95 32.34 4.88 2.11
N ILE A 96 32.99 3.84 1.58
CA ILE A 96 33.99 3.02 2.30
C ILE A 96 35.09 3.87 2.94
N PRO A 97 35.76 4.82 2.25
CA PRO A 97 36.80 5.64 2.86
C PRO A 97 36.30 6.42 4.08
N GLY A 98 35.10 7.01 4.00
CA GLY A 98 34.50 7.73 5.13
C GLY A 98 34.19 6.83 6.32
N VAL A 99 33.73 5.59 6.07
CA VAL A 99 33.49 4.60 7.13
C VAL A 99 34.79 4.17 7.81
N LEU A 100 35.85 3.93 7.04
CA LEU A 100 37.10 3.38 7.55
C LEU A 100 38.00 4.44 8.18
N PHE A 101 38.10 5.61 7.56
CA PHE A 101 39.08 6.63 7.89
C PHE A 101 38.45 7.93 8.42
N GLY A 102 37.12 8.08 8.35
CA GLY A 102 36.43 9.27 8.83
C GLY A 102 36.63 10.44 7.89
N SER A 103 37.13 11.56 8.41
CA SER A 103 37.44 12.77 7.67
C SER A 103 38.93 12.93 7.44
N SER A 104 39.74 11.92 7.75
CA SER A 104 41.16 11.88 7.41
C SER A 104 41.41 10.88 6.29
N ILE A 105 42.29 11.23 5.35
CA ILE A 105 42.77 10.31 4.31
C ILE A 105 44.30 10.41 4.29
N PHE A 106 45.00 9.28 4.40
CA PHE A 106 46.47 9.23 4.47
C PHE A 106 47.09 10.22 5.48
N GLY A 107 46.42 10.46 6.62
CA GLY A 107 46.89 11.38 7.67
C GLY A 107 46.63 12.86 7.41
N THR A 108 45.92 13.22 6.33
CA THR A 108 45.45 14.60 6.09
C THR A 108 44.00 14.76 6.54
N GLU A 109 43.73 15.72 7.43
CA GLU A 109 42.39 16.06 7.89
C GLU A 109 41.63 16.92 6.87
N LEU A 110 40.39 16.54 6.56
CA LEU A 110 39.52 17.18 5.56
C LEU A 110 38.52 18.17 6.19
N GLY A 111 38.85 18.73 7.36
CA GLY A 111 38.08 19.82 7.98
C GLY A 111 36.90 19.40 8.87
N ALA A 112 36.70 18.10 9.12
CA ALA A 112 35.78 17.58 10.13
C ALA A 112 36.52 16.65 11.10
N SER A 113 35.88 16.29 12.23
CA SER A 113 36.42 15.26 13.12
C SER A 113 36.27 13.86 12.52
N ASP A 114 37.24 12.97 12.75
CA ASP A 114 37.18 11.58 12.28
C ASP A 114 35.89 10.88 12.72
N HIS A 115 35.43 11.19 13.93
CA HIS A 115 34.17 10.69 14.47
C HIS A 115 32.97 11.10 13.58
N SER A 116 32.84 12.40 13.29
CA SER A 116 31.80 12.92 12.40
C SER A 116 31.90 12.33 11.00
N GLY A 117 33.12 12.19 10.46
CA GLY A 117 33.35 11.57 9.16
C GLY A 117 32.89 10.12 9.10
N ARG A 118 33.17 9.32 10.14
CA ARG A 118 32.70 7.93 10.24
C ARG A 118 31.19 7.84 10.35
N HIS A 119 30.57 8.76 11.10
CA HIS A 119 29.12 8.85 11.17
C HIS A 119 28.48 9.13 9.81
N VAL A 120 28.96 10.15 9.09
CA VAL A 120 28.47 10.50 7.76
C VAL A 120 28.71 9.36 6.77
N GLY A 121 29.90 8.76 6.78
CA GLY A 121 30.25 7.60 5.95
C GLY A 121 29.32 6.41 6.22
N ALA A 122 29.02 6.10 7.48
CA ALA A 122 28.11 5.02 7.84
C ALA A 122 26.68 5.28 7.36
N PHE A 123 26.19 6.52 7.47
CA PHE A 123 24.88 6.91 6.93
C PHE A 123 24.83 6.76 5.40
N ALA A 124 25.88 7.20 4.69
CA ALA A 124 25.98 7.04 3.24
C ALA A 124 26.02 5.55 2.82
N ALA A 125 26.80 4.72 3.52
CA ALA A 125 26.87 3.29 3.28
C ALA A 125 25.52 2.59 3.53
N ALA A 126 24.79 2.99 4.58
CA ALA A 126 23.46 2.45 4.87
C ALA A 126 22.43 2.82 3.77
N LEU A 127 22.46 4.07 3.29
CA LEU A 127 21.62 4.50 2.16
C LEU A 127 21.96 3.71 0.89
N ALA A 128 23.25 3.57 0.60
CA ALA A 128 23.77 2.83 -0.55
C ALA A 128 23.32 1.36 -0.53
N PHE A 129 23.38 0.72 0.64
CA PHE A 129 22.85 -0.61 0.85
C PHE A 129 21.33 -0.67 0.63
N GLY A 130 20.59 0.34 1.11
CA GLY A 130 19.16 0.47 0.88
C GLY A 130 18.80 0.52 -0.61
N PHE A 131 19.56 1.28 -1.41
CA PHE A 131 19.38 1.31 -2.87
C PHE A 131 19.74 -0.03 -3.53
N ALA A 132 20.87 -0.64 -3.19
CA ALA A 132 21.27 -1.94 -3.74
C ALA A 132 20.21 -3.02 -3.43
N PHE A 133 19.72 -3.04 -2.18
CA PHE A 133 18.69 -3.96 -1.73
C PHE A 133 17.35 -3.71 -2.43
N ALA A 134 16.93 -2.46 -2.60
CA ALA A 134 15.71 -2.12 -3.34
C ALA A 134 15.82 -2.43 -4.84
N GLY A 135 17.00 -2.35 -5.44
CA GLY A 135 17.25 -2.84 -6.80
C GLY A 135 17.00 -4.35 -6.92
N TRP A 136 17.47 -5.13 -5.92
CA TRP A 136 17.25 -6.57 -5.87
C TRP A 136 15.78 -6.94 -5.55
N ARG A 137 15.19 -6.29 -4.55
CA ARG A 137 13.81 -6.51 -4.04
C ARG A 137 12.96 -5.23 -4.22
N PRO A 138 12.48 -4.94 -5.44
CA PRO A 138 11.75 -3.69 -5.74
C PRO A 138 10.45 -3.55 -4.94
N GLU A 139 9.87 -4.65 -4.45
CA GLU A 139 8.67 -4.64 -3.61
C GLU A 139 8.90 -3.86 -2.31
N ARG A 140 10.16 -3.74 -1.87
CA ARG A 140 10.56 -3.02 -0.66
C ARG A 140 10.85 -1.54 -0.91
N ALA A 141 10.95 -1.09 -2.16
CA ALA A 141 11.29 0.29 -2.51
C ALA A 141 10.29 1.31 -1.93
N ILE A 142 9.00 0.94 -1.83
CA ILE A 142 7.97 1.82 -1.25
C ILE A 142 8.28 2.23 0.20
N GLY A 143 8.91 1.34 0.98
CA GLY A 143 9.28 1.63 2.36
C GLY A 143 10.40 2.66 2.48
N LEU A 144 11.23 2.80 1.45
CA LEU A 144 12.33 3.77 1.43
C LEU A 144 11.87 5.17 1.02
N VAL A 145 10.78 5.29 0.26
CA VAL A 145 10.29 6.56 -0.29
C VAL A 145 10.24 7.71 0.72
N PRO A 146 9.57 7.62 1.89
CA PRO A 146 9.48 8.76 2.80
C PRO A 146 10.85 9.20 3.32
N PHE A 147 11.72 8.23 3.65
CA PHE A 147 13.07 8.49 4.12
C PHE A 147 13.94 9.14 3.04
N THR A 148 14.00 8.53 1.85
CA THR A 148 14.87 9.00 0.75
C THR A 148 14.39 10.33 0.18
N THR A 149 13.07 10.58 0.18
CA THR A 149 12.51 11.87 -0.26
C THR A 149 12.84 12.97 0.73
N ALA A 150 12.69 12.72 2.04
CA ALA A 150 13.09 13.69 3.07
C ALA A 150 14.59 13.99 2.99
N LEU A 151 15.42 12.95 2.88
CA LEU A 151 16.87 13.09 2.73
C LEU A 151 17.23 13.89 1.48
N GLY A 152 16.69 13.54 0.32
CA GLY A 152 16.96 14.26 -0.93
C GLY A 152 16.51 15.72 -0.89
N GLY A 153 15.36 16.00 -0.27
CA GLY A 153 14.89 17.37 -0.06
C GLY A 153 15.81 18.19 0.83
N LEU A 154 16.33 17.58 1.92
CA LEU A 154 17.29 18.23 2.80
C LEU A 154 18.63 18.48 2.10
N ILE A 155 19.15 17.52 1.33
CA ILE A 155 20.37 17.67 0.53
C ILE A 155 20.23 18.85 -0.44
N ILE A 156 19.12 18.92 -1.18
CA ILE A 156 18.86 20.03 -2.11
C ILE A 156 18.80 21.37 -1.35
N LEU A 157 18.12 21.40 -0.20
CA LEU A 157 17.98 22.61 0.60
C LEU A 157 19.33 23.09 1.14
N THR A 158 20.13 22.19 1.72
CA THR A 158 21.45 22.54 2.28
C THR A 158 22.43 22.93 1.19
N GLY A 159 22.45 22.22 0.06
CA GLY A 159 23.33 22.56 -1.06
C GLY A 159 22.98 23.91 -1.69
N ALA A 160 21.69 24.27 -1.73
CA ALA A 160 21.26 25.60 -2.14
C ALA A 160 21.76 26.68 -1.15
N ILE A 161 21.65 26.43 0.16
CA ILE A 161 22.17 27.34 1.20
C ILE A 161 23.68 27.53 1.03
N ASP A 162 24.43 26.45 0.82
CA ASP A 162 25.89 26.49 0.69
C ASP A 162 26.33 27.20 -0.59
N THR A 163 25.61 26.98 -1.69
CA THR A 163 25.85 27.69 -2.95
C THR A 163 25.59 29.20 -2.80
N ILE A 164 24.50 29.60 -2.13
CA ILE A 164 24.16 31.01 -1.87
C ILE A 164 25.21 31.68 -0.98
N ARG A 165 25.74 30.94 0.01
CA ARG A 165 26.77 31.43 0.93
C ARG A 165 28.18 31.41 0.35
N GLY A 166 28.37 30.81 -0.82
CA GLY A 166 29.68 30.61 -1.44
C GLY A 166 30.58 29.62 -0.70
N SER A 167 30.01 28.78 0.18
CA SER A 167 30.75 27.73 0.91
C SER A 167 31.01 26.50 0.05
N ALA A 168 30.24 26.29 -1.02
CA ALA A 168 30.41 25.19 -1.96
C ALA A 168 30.35 25.67 -3.41
N THR A 169 31.07 24.98 -4.29
CA THR A 169 30.94 25.15 -5.74
C THR A 169 29.90 24.17 -6.28
N GLY A 170 29.23 24.49 -7.39
CA GLY A 170 28.31 23.54 -8.03
C GLY A 170 28.96 22.20 -8.42
N LEU A 171 30.29 22.17 -8.58
CA LEU A 171 31.04 20.94 -8.80
C LEU A 171 31.25 20.11 -7.52
N ALA A 172 31.36 20.76 -6.36
CA ALA A 172 31.42 20.08 -5.07
C ALA A 172 30.05 19.45 -4.71
N GLU A 173 28.96 20.14 -5.05
CA GLU A 173 27.58 19.66 -4.91
C GLU A 173 27.25 18.49 -5.86
N ALA A 174 27.98 18.35 -6.97
CA ALA A 174 27.80 17.21 -7.87
C ALA A 174 28.08 15.86 -7.21
N SER A 175 28.78 15.86 -6.06
CA SER A 175 28.96 14.67 -5.22
C SER A 175 27.63 14.04 -4.78
N HIS A 176 26.57 14.85 -4.61
CA HIS A 176 25.23 14.40 -4.22
C HIS A 176 24.36 13.89 -5.38
N PHE A 177 24.87 13.95 -6.60
CA PHE A 177 24.11 13.54 -7.78
C PHE A 177 23.64 12.10 -7.69
N LEU A 178 24.50 11.22 -7.19
CA LEU A 178 24.25 9.78 -7.19
C LEU A 178 23.18 9.41 -6.14
N GLU A 179 23.15 10.10 -5.01
CA GLU A 179 22.11 10.02 -3.99
C GLU A 179 20.78 10.49 -4.54
N LEU A 180 20.73 11.70 -5.12
CA LEU A 180 19.50 12.26 -5.70
C LEU A 180 18.98 11.41 -6.87
N PHE A 181 19.88 10.84 -7.65
CA PHE A 181 19.52 9.91 -8.72
C PHE A 181 18.89 8.62 -8.17
N GLY A 182 19.46 8.05 -7.10
CA GLY A 182 18.89 6.90 -6.39
C GLY A 182 17.50 7.21 -5.81
N VAL A 183 17.30 8.39 -5.22
CA VAL A 183 15.99 8.86 -4.74
C VAL A 183 14.97 8.88 -5.88
N GLY A 184 15.34 9.41 -7.03
CA GLY A 184 14.47 9.45 -8.22
C GLY A 184 14.09 8.05 -8.71
N LEU A 185 15.04 7.11 -8.74
CA LEU A 185 14.79 5.72 -9.13
C LEU A 185 13.87 4.99 -8.13
N VAL A 186 14.06 5.18 -6.83
CA VAL A 186 13.17 4.64 -5.79
C VAL A 186 11.75 5.20 -5.93
N TRP A 187 11.62 6.50 -6.19
CA TRP A 187 10.32 7.15 -6.45
C TRP A 187 9.61 6.54 -7.66
N GLU A 188 10.33 6.36 -8.76
CA GLU A 188 9.82 5.77 -10.00
C GLU A 188 9.41 4.30 -9.82
N ILE A 189 10.28 3.47 -9.26
CA ILE A 189 10.05 2.03 -9.05
C ILE A 189 8.89 1.78 -8.09
N SER A 190 8.72 2.64 -7.08
CA SER A 190 7.60 2.53 -6.14
C SER A 190 6.25 2.97 -6.71
N GLY A 191 6.16 3.42 -7.96
CA GLY A 191 4.91 3.89 -8.58
C GLY A 191 4.61 5.38 -8.36
N GLY A 192 5.63 6.20 -8.17
CA GLY A 192 5.49 7.64 -7.88
C GLY A 192 4.67 8.44 -8.88
N ARG A 193 4.75 8.10 -10.18
CA ARG A 193 3.93 8.75 -11.23
C ARG A 193 2.44 8.55 -11.02
N ALA A 194 2.03 7.33 -10.68
CA ALA A 194 0.63 7.02 -10.40
C ALA A 194 0.14 7.74 -9.13
N ARG A 195 1.00 7.85 -8.10
CA ARG A 195 0.68 8.60 -6.88
C ARG A 195 0.46 10.09 -7.17
N LEU A 196 1.36 10.72 -7.91
CA LEU A 196 1.24 12.13 -8.32
C LEU A 196 -0.07 12.38 -9.08
N GLY A 197 -0.39 11.52 -10.07
CA GLY A 197 -1.65 11.62 -10.82
C GLY A 197 -2.88 11.54 -9.91
N SER A 198 -2.90 10.60 -8.95
CA SER A 198 -4.00 10.48 -8.00
C SER A 198 -4.13 11.66 -7.03
N TRP A 199 -3.01 12.30 -6.68
CA TRP A 199 -2.98 13.47 -5.82
C TRP A 199 -3.48 14.71 -6.54
N VAL A 200 -3.00 14.96 -7.77
CA VAL A 200 -3.46 16.07 -8.60
C VAL A 200 -4.95 15.95 -8.91
N ALA A 201 -5.44 14.75 -9.23
CA ALA A 201 -6.86 14.50 -9.46
C ALA A 201 -7.75 14.80 -8.24
N ARG A 202 -7.22 14.63 -7.02
CA ARG A 202 -7.94 15.00 -5.77
C ARG A 202 -7.96 16.49 -5.49
N LEU A 203 -7.00 17.25 -6.03
CA LEU A 203 -6.88 18.69 -5.82
C LEU A 203 -7.54 19.53 -6.93
N ALA A 204 -7.93 18.90 -8.04
CA ALA A 204 -8.68 19.57 -9.09
C ALA A 204 -10.10 19.90 -8.57
N PRO A 205 -10.55 21.17 -8.62
CA PRO A 205 -11.94 21.50 -8.29
C PRO A 205 -12.86 20.85 -9.33
N GLY A 206 -13.89 20.15 -8.84
CA GLY A 206 -14.91 19.48 -9.67
C GLY A 206 -15.90 20.44 -10.30
#